data_AF-A0A2U1K9X8-F1
#
_entry.id   AF-A0A2U1K9X8-F1
#
_cell.length_a   1.000
_cell.length_b   1.000
_cell.length_c   1.000
_cell.angle_alpha   90.00
_cell.angle_beta   90.00
_cell.angle_gamma   90.00
#
_symmetry.space_group_name_H-M   'P 1'
#
loop_
_entity.id
_entity.type
_entity.pdbx_description
1 polymer ?
#
loop_
_entity_poly.entity_id
_entity_poly.type
_entity_poly.pdbx_seq_one_letter_code
_entity_poly.pdbx_strand_id
1 'polypeptide(L)'
;MERIMKAQALRDSSMAGYMSSKKTMEINPENSIMEELRKRADADKNDKSVKDLVMLLFETALLTSGFSLDDPNTFGNRIHRMLKLGLSIDEDAGDGDVDMPALEEADVDAESKMEEVD
;
A
#
# COMPACT_ATOMS: atom_id res chain seq x y z
N MET A 1 14.82 9.23 5.42
CA MET A 1 14.98 10.55 4.76
C MET A 1 13.84 10.85 3.80
N GLU A 2 13.41 9.87 2.98
CA GLU A 2 12.28 10.03 2.06
C GLU A 2 10.99 10.58 2.71
N ARG A 3 10.59 10.04 3.87
CA ARG A 3 9.41 10.53 4.61
C ARG A 3 9.50 12.01 5.00
N ILE A 4 10.68 12.46 5.45
CA ILE A 4 10.93 13.85 5.85
C ILE A 4 10.91 14.76 4.62
N MET A 5 11.52 14.32 3.52
CA MET A 5 11.51 15.05 2.25
C MET A 5 10.11 15.11 1.62
N LYS A 6 9.25 14.10 1.80
CA LYS A 6 7.85 14.12 1.35
C LYS A 6 6.96 15.05 2.19
N ALA A 7 7.26 15.22 3.48
CA ALA A 7 6.46 16.03 4.39
C ALA A 7 6.76 17.54 4.36
N GLN A 8 7.77 17.99 3.59
CA GLN A 8 8.14 19.41 3.52
C GLN A 8 7.21 20.20 2.58
N ALA A 9 6.45 21.15 3.12
CA ALA A 9 5.43 21.92 2.39
C ALA A 9 5.97 22.79 1.24
N LEU A 10 7.18 23.33 1.37
CA LEU A 10 7.82 24.19 0.35
C LEU A 10 8.84 23.44 -0.52
N ARG A 11 8.65 22.13 -0.70
CA ARG A 11 9.59 21.33 -1.52
C ARG A 11 9.38 21.62 -3.00
N ASP A 12 10.49 21.86 -3.70
CA ASP A 12 10.48 21.88 -5.16
C ASP A 12 10.18 20.47 -5.71
N SER A 13 9.07 20.36 -6.45
CA SER A 13 8.64 19.13 -7.13
C SER A 13 9.54 18.72 -8.29
N SER A 14 10.38 19.62 -8.80
CA SER A 14 11.32 19.35 -9.91
C SER A 14 12.34 18.24 -9.58
N MET A 15 12.65 18.05 -8.29
CA MET A 15 13.61 17.05 -7.80
C MET A 15 12.95 15.71 -7.39
N ALA A 16 11.63 15.57 -7.52
CA ALA A 16 10.90 14.38 -7.10
C ALA A 16 11.36 13.12 -7.87
N GLY A 17 11.68 13.25 -9.16
CA GLY A 17 12.16 12.14 -9.99
C GLY A 17 13.54 11.61 -9.58
N TYR A 18 14.44 12.47 -9.10
CA TYR A 18 15.77 12.08 -8.65
C TYR A 18 15.77 11.41 -7.26
N MET A 19 14.72 11.63 -6.46
CA MET A 19 14.58 11.02 -5.12
C MET A 19 13.82 9.68 -5.13
N SER A 20 13.26 9.29 -6.27
CA SER A 20 12.59 7.99 -6.45
C SER A 20 13.59 6.89 -6.82
N SER A 21 14.56 6.62 -5.94
CA SER A 21 15.44 5.46 -6.12
C SER A 21 14.66 4.16 -5.88
N LYS A 22 14.88 3.16 -6.74
CA LYS A 22 14.39 1.79 -6.49
C LYS A 22 14.98 1.28 -5.18
N LYS A 23 14.14 0.70 -4.34
CA LYS A 23 14.53 0.14 -3.04
C LYS A 23 14.92 -1.32 -3.24
N THR A 24 15.91 -1.79 -2.48
CA THR A 24 16.29 -3.20 -2.44
C THR A 24 15.42 -3.90 -1.39
N MET A 25 14.66 -4.91 -1.81
CA MET A 25 13.96 -5.80 -0.90
C MET A 25 14.87 -6.97 -0.54
N GLU A 26 15.30 -7.03 0.72
CA GLU A 26 16.07 -8.16 1.24
C GLU A 26 15.14 -9.30 1.64
N ILE A 27 15.57 -10.54 1.38
CA ILE A 27 14.79 -11.75 1.63
C ILE A 27 15.60 -12.67 2.53
N ASN A 28 14.95 -13.23 3.56
CA ASN A 28 15.53 -14.29 4.38
C ASN A 28 15.18 -15.67 3.78
N PRO A 29 16.15 -16.42 3.21
CA PRO A 29 15.90 -17.72 2.61
C PRO A 29 15.54 -18.82 3.61
N GLU A 30 15.89 -18.66 4.89
CA GLU A 30 15.60 -19.64 5.95
C GLU A 30 14.16 -19.50 6.51
N ASN A 31 13.41 -18.49 6.05
CA ASN A 31 12.03 -18.31 6.47
C ASN A 31 11.11 -19.29 5.74
N SER A 32 10.30 -20.04 6.49
CA SER A 32 9.37 -21.04 5.94
C SER A 32 8.36 -20.47 4.92
N ILE A 33 7.97 -19.21 5.06
CA ILE A 33 7.09 -18.52 4.10
C ILE A 33 7.81 -18.38 2.75
N MET A 34 9.09 -18.02 2.75
CA MET A 34 9.86 -17.85 1.52
C MET A 34 10.10 -19.18 0.81
N GLU A 35 10.37 -20.25 1.56
CA GLU A 35 10.49 -21.59 0.99
C GLU A 35 9.20 -22.05 0.32
N GLU A 36 8.06 -21.82 0.97
CA GLU A 36 6.74 -22.21 0.45
C GLU A 36 6.36 -21.38 -0.78
N LEU A 37 6.59 -20.06 -0.75
CA LEU A 37 6.40 -19.19 -1.91
C LEU A 37 7.25 -19.63 -3.11
N ARG A 38 8.50 -20.05 -2.87
CA ARG A 38 9.37 -20.58 -3.93
C ARG A 38 8.79 -21.83 -4.56
N LYS A 39 8.39 -22.81 -3.75
CA LYS A 39 7.80 -24.08 -4.24
C LYS A 39 6.55 -23.83 -5.09
N ARG A 40 5.67 -22.93 -4.64
CA ARG A 40 4.44 -22.59 -5.38
C ARG A 40 4.73 -21.84 -6.68
N ALA A 41 5.68 -20.90 -6.67
CA ALA A 41 6.10 -20.20 -7.88
C ALA A 41 6.79 -21.11 -8.89
N ASP A 42 7.54 -22.13 -8.43
CA ASP A 42 8.16 -23.14 -9.28
C ASP A 42 7.10 -24.06 -9.93
N ALA A 43 6.00 -24.33 -9.23
CA ALA A 43 4.88 -25.14 -9.73
C ALA A 43 4.02 -24.37 -10.75
N ASP A 44 3.66 -23.12 -10.45
CA ASP A 44 2.95 -22.22 -11.37
C ASP A 44 3.38 -20.76 -11.19
N LYS A 45 4.09 -20.24 -12.19
CA LYS A 45 4.55 -18.84 -12.22
C LYS A 45 3.41 -17.84 -12.41
N ASN A 46 2.24 -18.29 -12.85
CA ASN A 46 1.09 -17.45 -13.13
C ASN A 46 0.02 -17.48 -12.04
N ASP A 47 0.25 -18.23 -10.95
CA ASP A 47 -0.67 -18.29 -9.82
C ASP A 47 -0.93 -16.87 -9.26
N LYS A 48 -2.18 -16.43 -9.38
CA LYS A 48 -2.63 -15.11 -8.91
C LYS A 48 -2.52 -14.98 -7.39
N SER A 49 -2.75 -16.07 -6.65
CA SER A 49 -2.65 -16.08 -5.19
C SER A 49 -1.22 -15.88 -4.72
N VAL A 50 -0.24 -16.51 -5.39
CA VAL A 50 1.19 -16.33 -5.10
C VAL A 50 1.63 -14.91 -5.41
N LYS A 51 1.19 -14.34 -6.54
CA LYS A 51 1.48 -12.93 -6.89
C LYS A 51 0.92 -11.97 -5.84
N ASP A 52 -0.31 -12.17 -5.40
CA ASP A 52 -0.92 -11.35 -4.36
C ASP A 52 -0.18 -11.52 -3.01
N LEU A 53 0.22 -12.74 -2.61
CA LEU A 53 1.00 -12.97 -1.39
C LEU A 53 2.36 -12.26 -1.42
N VAL A 54 3.07 -12.31 -2.56
CA VAL A 54 4.37 -11.64 -2.73
C VAL A 54 4.20 -10.11 -2.65
N MET A 55 3.15 -9.56 -3.28
CA MET A 55 2.86 -8.13 -3.20
C MET A 55 2.52 -7.70 -1.76
N LEU A 56 1.73 -8.51 -1.05
CA LEU A 56 1.41 -8.25 0.36
C LEU A 56 2.66 -8.26 1.25
N LEU A 57 3.56 -9.22 1.03
CA LEU A 57 4.85 -9.30 1.72
C LEU A 57 5.69 -8.03 1.47
N PHE A 58 5.74 -7.57 0.22
CA PHE A 58 6.48 -6.37 -0.17
C PHE A 58 5.92 -5.10 0.51
N GLU A 59 4.61 -4.90 0.51
CA GLU A 59 3.98 -3.72 1.14
C GLU A 59 4.12 -3.76 2.66
N THR A 60 4.03 -4.95 3.26
CA THR A 60 4.30 -5.14 4.70
C THR A 60 5.76 -4.80 5.04
N ALA A 61 6.71 -5.21 4.18
CA ALA A 61 8.12 -4.87 4.34
C ALA A 61 8.37 -3.36 4.19
N LEU A 62 7.66 -2.68 3.27
CA LEU A 62 7.72 -1.21 3.14
C LEU A 62 7.27 -0.50 4.42
N LEU A 63 6.12 -0.91 4.97
CA LEU A 63 5.56 -0.32 6.19
C LEU A 63 6.50 -0.49 7.39
N THR A 64 6.97 -1.72 7.61
CA THR A 64 7.88 -2.07 8.72
C THR A 64 9.24 -1.40 8.59
N SER A 65 9.72 -1.19 7.36
CA SER A 65 10.98 -0.46 7.08
C SER A 65 10.82 1.06 7.13
N GLY A 66 9.62 1.58 7.46
CA GLY A 66 9.39 3.01 7.63
C GLY A 66 9.17 3.79 6.33
N PHE A 67 8.85 3.12 5.23
CA PHE A 67 8.37 3.76 4.00
C PHE A 67 6.86 4.02 4.08
N SER A 68 6.38 4.92 3.22
CA SER A 68 4.96 5.12 2.98
C SER A 68 4.52 4.23 1.83
N LEU A 69 3.27 3.75 1.87
CA LEU A 69 2.65 3.09 0.71
C LEU A 69 2.30 4.14 -0.36
N ASP A 70 2.40 3.75 -1.62
CA ASP A 70 2.02 4.61 -2.74
C ASP A 70 0.49 4.63 -2.95
N ASP A 71 -0.17 3.48 -2.78
CA ASP A 71 -1.63 3.35 -2.83
C ASP A 71 -2.15 2.45 -1.69
N PRO A 72 -2.62 3.06 -0.58
CA PRO A 72 -3.19 2.32 0.55
C PRO A 72 -4.46 1.54 0.21
N ASN A 73 -5.26 1.98 -0.77
CA ASN A 73 -6.52 1.31 -1.13
C ASN A 73 -6.25 -0.03 -1.79
N THR A 74 -5.28 -0.08 -2.71
CA THR A 74 -4.85 -1.34 -3.34
C THR A 74 -4.33 -2.34 -2.31
N PHE A 75 -3.56 -1.89 -1.31
CA PHE A 75 -3.10 -2.74 -0.21
C PHE A 75 -4.27 -3.27 0.63
N GLY A 76 -5.22 -2.41 1.02
CA GLY A 76 -6.41 -2.80 1.77
C GLY A 76 -7.27 -3.83 1.03
N ASN A 77 -7.52 -3.59 -0.25
CA ASN A 77 -8.24 -4.54 -1.11
C ASN A 77 -7.55 -5.91 -1.20
N ARG A 78 -6.21 -5.94 -1.23
CA ARG A 78 -5.43 -7.18 -1.21
C ARG A 78 -5.54 -7.92 0.11
N ILE A 79 -5.54 -7.21 1.25
CA ILE A 79 -5.79 -7.82 2.57
C ILE A 79 -7.18 -8.43 2.62
N HIS A 80 -8.21 -7.70 2.18
CA HIS A 80 -9.59 -8.20 2.16
C HIS A 80 -9.72 -9.45 1.30
N ARG A 81 -9.06 -9.49 0.13
CA ARG A 81 -9.01 -10.68 -0.72
C ARG A 81 -8.39 -11.89 -0.01
N MET A 82 -7.24 -11.69 0.65
CA MET A 82 -6.57 -12.74 1.41
C MET A 82 -7.39 -13.24 2.59
N LEU A 83 -8.13 -12.34 3.25
CA LEU A 83 -9.03 -12.69 4.34
C LEU A 83 -10.22 -13.53 3.83
N LYS A 84 -10.83 -13.14 2.70
CA LYS A 84 -11.90 -13.91 2.05
C LYS A 84 -11.43 -15.32 1.69
N LEU A 85 -10.24 -15.45 1.09
CA LEU A 85 -9.62 -16.75 0.79
C LEU A 85 -9.37 -17.58 2.06
N GLY A 86 -8.81 -16.97 3.11
CA GLY A 86 -8.53 -17.65 4.38
C GLY A 86 -9.80 -18.14 5.10
N LEU A 87 -10.92 -17.43 4.91
CA LEU A 87 -12.24 -17.80 5.43
C LEU A 87 -13.06 -18.67 4.47
N SER A 88 -12.51 -19.02 3.30
CA SER A 88 -13.22 -19.77 2.24
C SER A 88 -14.54 -19.10 1.80
N ILE A 89 -14.56 -17.76 1.77
CA ILE A 89 -15.68 -16.97 1.27
C ILE A 89 -15.43 -16.75 -0.23
N ASP A 90 -16.39 -17.17 -1.06
CA ASP A 90 -16.31 -17.01 -2.52
C ASP A 90 -16.17 -15.54 -2.92
N GLU A 91 -15.30 -15.24 -3.89
CA GLU A 91 -15.12 -13.86 -4.40
C GLU A 91 -16.39 -13.31 -5.06
N ASP A 92 -17.30 -14.18 -5.52
CA ASP A 92 -18.60 -13.85 -6.12
C ASP A 92 -19.75 -13.72 -5.10
N ALA A 93 -19.49 -13.95 -3.81
CA ALA A 93 -20.48 -13.76 -2.76
C ALA A 93 -20.67 -12.27 -2.42
N GLY A 94 -21.19 -11.50 -3.37
CA GLY A 94 -21.99 -10.31 -3.11
C GLY A 94 -21.32 -9.18 -2.34
N ASP A 95 -20.05 -8.91 -2.61
CA ASP A 95 -19.40 -7.68 -2.16
C ASP A 95 -19.00 -6.94 -3.43
N GLY A 96 -20.02 -6.38 -4.10
CA GLY A 96 -19.81 -5.37 -5.12
C GLY A 96 -18.90 -4.29 -4.53
N ASP A 97 -18.07 -3.70 -5.39
CA ASP A 97 -17.28 -2.51 -5.11
C ASP A 97 -17.79 -1.83 -3.85
N VAL A 98 -17.08 -2.04 -2.73
CA VAL A 98 -17.34 -1.28 -1.52
C VAL A 98 -16.90 0.12 -1.90
N ASP A 99 -17.83 0.82 -2.55
CA ASP A 99 -17.85 2.24 -2.76
C ASP A 99 -17.66 2.79 -1.37
N MET A 100 -16.40 3.08 -1.04
CA MET A 100 -16.08 3.84 0.15
C MET A 100 -17.02 5.03 0.06
N PRO A 101 -17.88 5.27 1.07
CA PRO A 101 -18.69 6.47 1.04
C PRO A 101 -17.72 7.61 0.77
N ALA A 102 -17.97 8.35 -0.33
CA ALA A 102 -17.16 9.51 -0.66
C ALA A 102 -17.03 10.28 0.64
N LEU A 103 -15.78 10.47 1.10
CA LEU A 103 -15.53 11.34 2.23
C LEU A 103 -16.22 12.63 1.87
N GLU A 104 -17.32 12.94 2.54
CA GLU A 104 -17.95 14.25 2.44
C GLU A 104 -16.80 15.22 2.63
N GLU A 105 -16.53 16.02 1.61
CA GLU A 105 -15.65 17.17 1.74
C GLU A 105 -16.24 17.96 2.90
N ALA A 106 -15.69 17.78 4.09
CA ALA A 106 -15.98 18.62 5.22
C ALA A 106 -15.58 20.01 4.74
N ASP A 107 -16.60 20.81 4.44
CA ASP A 107 -16.52 22.22 4.07
C ASP A 107 -15.33 22.85 4.79
N VAL A 108 -14.27 23.10 4.02
CA VAL A 108 -13.11 23.91 4.43
C VAL A 108 -13.47 25.40 4.43
N ASP A 109 -14.74 25.73 4.62
CA ASP A 109 -15.28 27.10 4.61
C ASP A 109 -15.78 27.53 6.00
N ALA A 110 -15.02 27.19 7.04
CA ALA A 110 -15.12 27.82 8.34
C ALA A 110 -13.75 28.34 8.79
N GLU A 111 -13.62 29.66 8.72
CA GLU A 111 -12.62 30.51 9.40
C GLU A 111 -11.25 30.72 8.73
N SER A 112 -11.28 31.17 7.47
CA SER A 112 -10.27 32.13 6.98
C SER A 112 -10.61 33.56 7.45
N LYS A 113 -10.66 33.79 8.76
CA LYS A 113 -10.71 35.15 9.33
C LYS A 113 -9.29 35.54 9.73
N MET A 114 -8.47 35.86 8.73
CA MET A 114 -7.22 36.59 8.95
C MET A 114 -7.59 37.92 9.61
N GLU A 115 -7.32 38.00 10.91
CA GLU A 115 -7.35 39.25 11.67
C GLU A 115 -6.19 40.13 11.17
N GLU A 116 -6.53 41.19 10.44
CA GLU A 116 -5.66 42.34 10.24
C GLU A 116 -5.19 42.83 11.61
N VAL A 117 -3.88 42.86 11.82
CA VAL A 117 -3.27 43.65 12.88
C VAL A 117 -2.36 44.66 12.20
N ASP A 118 -2.79 45.92 12.28
CA ASP A 118 -2.03 47.14 11.99
C ASP A 118 -0.82 47.27 12.94
#